data_AF-H5SK74-F1
#
_entry.id   AF-H5SK74-F1
#
_cell.length_a   1.000
_cell.length_b   1.000
_cell.length_c   1.000
_cell.angle_alpha   90.00
_cell.angle_beta   90.00
_cell.angle_gamma   90.00
#
_symmetry.space_group_name_H-M   'P 1'
#
loop_
_entity.id
_entity.type
_entity.pdbx_description
1 polymer ?
#
loop_
_entity_poly.entity_id
_entity_poly.type
_entity_poly.pdbx_seq_one_letter_code
_entity_poly.pdbx_strand_id
1 'polypeptide(L)'
;MVAMPYLPRESDASLMRGPAFLESVDILVLESYPPQYVLLIQGTLPTPCHELRVRVSAPDEEGNVHIEVYSVADPQRVCIQVLKSFSERIPVLSGAGKYTFWVNGKKVGEK
;
A
#
# COMPACT_ATOMS: atom_id res chain seq x y z
N MET A 1 -15.34 6.56 12.60
CA MET A 1 -14.16 5.76 12.21
C MET A 1 -13.99 5.91 10.71
N VAL A 2 -12.89 6.48 10.23
CA VAL A 2 -12.64 6.58 8.78
C VAL A 2 -12.08 5.23 8.34
N ALA A 3 -12.88 4.44 7.64
CA ALA A 3 -12.36 3.25 6.98
C ALA A 3 -11.33 3.71 5.93
N MET A 4 -10.07 3.32 6.12
CA MET A 4 -9.01 3.64 5.16
C MET A 4 -9.33 2.91 3.84
N PRO A 5 -9.56 3.62 2.73
CA PRO A 5 -10.15 3.05 1.52
C PRO A 5 -9.28 1.99 0.84
N TYR A 6 -7.97 2.01 1.12
CA TYR A 6 -6.95 1.11 0.60
C TYR A 6 -6.81 -0.20 1.39
N LEU A 7 -7.50 -0.39 2.51
CA LEU A 7 -7.39 -1.64 3.26
C LEU A 7 -8.07 -2.78 2.50
N PRO A 8 -7.45 -3.98 2.43
CA PRO A 8 -8.12 -5.18 1.94
C PRO A 8 -9.43 -5.43 2.67
N ARG A 9 -10.46 -5.79 1.91
CA ARG A 9 -11.81 -6.08 2.39
C ARG A 9 -12.13 -7.54 2.11
N GLU A 10 -12.97 -8.15 2.94
CA GLU A 10 -13.49 -9.50 2.72
C GLU A 10 -14.15 -9.65 1.33
N SER A 11 -14.87 -8.62 0.88
CA SER A 11 -15.51 -8.58 -0.44
C SER A 11 -14.51 -8.58 -1.61
N ASP A 12 -13.23 -8.29 -1.38
CA ASP A 12 -12.23 -8.33 -2.44
C ASP A 12 -11.93 -9.75 -2.90
N ALA A 13 -12.32 -10.78 -2.14
CA ALA A 13 -12.13 -12.18 -2.50
C ALA A 13 -12.83 -12.57 -3.82
N SER A 14 -13.91 -11.87 -4.19
CA SER A 14 -14.59 -12.06 -5.47
C SER A 14 -14.06 -11.19 -6.61
N LEU A 15 -13.10 -10.29 -6.34
CA LEU A 15 -12.51 -9.39 -7.31
C LEU A 15 -11.24 -9.96 -7.93
N MET A 16 -10.96 -9.56 -9.16
CA MET A 16 -9.71 -9.88 -9.82
C MET A 16 -8.60 -8.99 -9.29
N ARG A 17 -7.48 -9.59 -8.83
CA ARG A 17 -6.27 -8.85 -8.50
C ARG A 17 -5.54 -8.39 -9.76
N GLY A 18 -5.07 -7.15 -9.75
CA GLY A 18 -4.29 -6.54 -10.80
C GLY A 18 -3.10 -5.73 -10.25
N PRO A 19 -2.23 -5.21 -11.14
CA PRO A 19 -1.11 -4.40 -10.72
C PRO A 19 -1.55 -3.02 -10.23
N ALA A 20 -0.75 -2.43 -9.35
CA ALA A 20 -0.71 -0.99 -9.12
C ALA A 20 0.69 -0.51 -9.55
N PHE A 21 0.74 0.43 -10.47
CA PHE A 21 2.01 0.94 -11.00
C PHE A 21 2.51 2.04 -10.09
N LEU A 22 3.56 1.75 -9.32
CA LEU A 22 4.15 2.71 -8.38
C LEU A 22 5.17 3.59 -9.10
N GLU A 23 4.99 4.90 -8.97
CA GLU A 23 5.87 5.93 -9.53
C GLU A 23 6.81 6.49 -8.44
N SER A 24 6.28 6.74 -7.24
CA SER A 24 7.05 7.15 -6.06
C SER A 24 6.67 6.31 -4.85
N VAL A 25 7.68 5.97 -4.05
CA VAL A 25 7.54 5.15 -2.85
C VAL A 25 8.57 5.63 -1.84
N ASP A 26 8.10 6.18 -0.73
CA ASP A 26 8.93 6.76 0.32
C ASP A 26 8.44 6.37 1.72
N ILE A 27 9.36 6.33 2.68
CA ILE A 27 9.05 6.12 4.09
C ILE A 27 9.30 7.42 4.85
N LEU A 28 8.23 8.00 5.39
CA LEU A 28 8.27 9.14 6.29
C LEU A 28 8.25 8.65 7.74
N VAL A 29 9.22 9.09 8.53
CA VAL A 29 9.24 8.90 9.98
C VAL A 29 8.74 10.18 10.63
N LEU A 30 7.66 10.09 11.41
CA LEU A 30 7.16 11.20 12.19
C LEU A 30 7.89 11.25 13.52
N GLU A 31 8.33 12.46 13.92
CA GLU A 31 9.01 12.74 15.19
C GLU A 31 8.02 12.74 16.38
N SER A 32 7.17 11.71 16.47
CA SER A 32 6.30 11.46 17.63
C SER A 32 6.97 10.51 18.63
N TYR A 33 6.39 10.39 19.83
CA TYR A 33 6.83 9.40 20.81
C TYR A 33 5.66 8.47 21.19
N PRO A 34 5.65 7.20 20.77
CA PRO A 34 6.66 6.53 19.94
C PRO A 34 6.70 7.04 18.47
N PRO A 35 7.81 6.81 17.73
CA PRO A 35 7.91 7.16 16.31
C PRO A 35 6.86 6.45 15.46
N GLN A 36 6.32 7.15 14.47
CA GLN A 36 5.35 6.58 13.53
C GLN A 36 5.95 6.53 12.12
N TYR A 37 5.81 5.39 11.46
CA TYR A 37 6.28 5.18 10.09
C TYR A 37 5.10 5.21 9.14
N VAL A 38 5.17 6.11 8.16
CA VAL A 38 4.14 6.31 7.16
C VAL A 38 4.74 6.09 5.78
N LEU A 39 4.17 5.14 5.04
CA LEU A 39 4.50 4.93 3.65
C LEU A 39 3.76 5.96 2.80
N LEU A 40 4.50 6.69 1.97
CA LEU A 40 4.00 7.60 0.96
C LEU A 40 4.11 6.90 -0.39
N ILE A 41 2.98 6.70 -1.07
CA ILE A 41 2.96 6.09 -2.40
C ILE A 41 2.19 6.96 -3.37
N GLN A 42 2.73 7.07 -4.59
CA GLN A 42 2.02 7.65 -5.71
C GLN A 42 2.22 6.78 -6.95
N GLY A 43 1.24 6.82 -7.83
CA GLY A 43 1.29 6.05 -9.05
C GLY A 43 -0.05 5.99 -9.77
N THR A 44 -0.24 4.94 -10.55
CA THR A 44 -1.43 4.74 -11.39
C THR A 44 -2.00 3.33 -11.28
N LEU A 45 -3.32 3.25 -11.45
CA LEU A 45 -4.07 2.01 -11.61
C LEU A 45 -4.44 1.81 -13.09
N PRO A 46 -4.60 0.55 -13.55
CA PRO A 46 -4.85 0.26 -14.96
C PRO A 46 -6.11 0.93 -15.52
N THR A 47 -7.18 1.02 -14.71
CA THR A 47 -8.44 1.69 -15.09
C THR A 47 -9.08 2.39 -13.89
N PRO A 48 -10.10 3.26 -14.08
CA PRO A 48 -10.76 3.92 -12.96
C PRO A 48 -11.62 2.99 -12.10
N CYS A 49 -11.96 1.81 -12.61
CA CYS A 49 -12.69 0.77 -11.88
C CYS A 49 -11.79 -0.07 -10.98
N HIS A 50 -10.47 0.02 -11.15
CA HIS A 50 -9.54 -0.58 -10.20
C HIS A 50 -9.55 0.24 -8.91
N GLU A 51 -9.54 -0.48 -7.80
CA GLU A 51 -9.37 0.08 -6.47
C GLU A 51 -8.02 -0.35 -5.91
N LEU A 52 -7.31 0.60 -5.29
CA LEU A 52 -6.03 0.33 -4.63
C LEU A 52 -6.25 -0.52 -3.39
N ARG A 53 -5.34 -1.47 -3.16
CA ARG A 53 -5.23 -2.23 -1.92
C ARG A 53 -3.79 -2.28 -1.44
N VAL A 54 -3.61 -2.08 -0.13
CA VAL A 54 -2.32 -2.11 0.54
C VAL A 54 -2.39 -3.06 1.73
N ARG A 55 -1.59 -4.12 1.70
CA ARG A 55 -1.44 -5.05 2.82
C ARG A 55 -0.09 -4.80 3.48
N VAL A 56 -0.11 -4.48 4.77
CA VAL A 56 1.09 -4.31 5.60
C VAL A 56 1.22 -5.51 6.51
N SER A 57 2.35 -6.20 6.43
CA SER A 57 2.69 -7.29 7.35
C SER A 57 3.33 -6.71 8.62
N ALA A 58 3.20 -7.44 9.73
CA ALA A 58 3.99 -7.15 10.92
C ALA A 58 5.50 -7.32 10.63
N PRO A 59 6.39 -6.61 11.34
CA PRO A 59 7.82 -6.84 11.25
C PRO A 59 8.16 -8.30 11.57
N ASP A 60 9.05 -8.90 10.79
CA ASP A 60 9.61 -10.21 11.10
C ASP A 60 10.70 -10.13 12.21
N GLU A 61 11.33 -11.26 12.53
CA GLU A 61 12.38 -11.33 13.56
C GLU A 61 13.62 -10.48 13.25
N GLU A 62 13.83 -10.14 11.97
CA GLU A 62 14.94 -9.30 11.49
C GLU A 62 14.52 -7.81 11.35
N GLY A 63 13.26 -7.48 11.63
CA GLY A 63 12.72 -6.13 11.48
C GLY A 63 12.33 -5.78 10.03
N ASN A 64 12.21 -6.75 9.13
CA ASN A 64 11.69 -6.50 7.79
C ASN A 64 10.17 -6.34 7.82
N VAL A 65 9.71 -5.27 7.17
CA VAL A 65 8.29 -4.96 7.02
C VAL A 65 7.93 -5.10 5.55
N HIS A 66 7.16 -6.15 5.25
CA HIS A 66 6.68 -6.42 3.90
C HIS A 66 5.35 -5.73 3.65
N ILE A 67 5.31 -4.96 2.56
CA ILE A 67 4.15 -4.21 2.13
C ILE A 67 3.84 -4.63 0.70
N GLU A 68 2.59 -5.05 0.49
CA GLU A 68 2.08 -5.36 -0.84
C GLU A 68 1.11 -4.28 -1.29
N VAL A 69 1.38 -3.72 -2.46
CA VAL A 69 0.54 -2.73 -3.10
C VAL A 69 0.03 -3.31 -4.42
N TYR A 70 -1.28 -3.50 -4.50
CA TYR A 70 -1.94 -4.09 -5.64
C TYR A 70 -3.26 -3.38 -5.91
N SER A 71 -3.96 -3.81 -6.96
CA SER A 71 -5.30 -3.32 -7.24
C SER A 71 -6.29 -4.46 -7.36
N VAL A 72 -7.57 -4.14 -7.19
CA VAL A 72 -8.67 -5.08 -7.38
C VAL A 72 -9.72 -4.46 -8.31
N ALA A 73 -10.31 -5.26 -9.17
CA ALA A 73 -11.40 -4.84 -10.06
C ALA A 73 -12.43 -5.95 -10.23
N ASP A 74 -13.68 -5.56 -10.47
CA ASP A 74 -14.74 -6.49 -10.85
C ASP A 74 -14.53 -6.92 -12.31
N PRO A 75 -14.27 -8.21 -12.59
CA PRO A 75 -14.01 -8.69 -13.94
C PRO A 75 -15.25 -8.62 -14.85
N GLN A 76 -16.46 -8.53 -14.30
CA GLN A 76 -17.70 -8.43 -15.07
C GLN A 76 -18.08 -6.97 -15.39
N ARG A 77 -17.39 -6.00 -14.79
CA ARG A 77 -17.69 -4.58 -14.99
C ARG A 77 -16.99 -4.05 -16.23
N VAL A 78 -17.78 -3.57 -17.19
CA VAL A 78 -17.26 -2.79 -18.31
C VAL A 78 -16.66 -1.50 -17.79
N CYS A 79 -15.40 -1.24 -18.17
CA CYS A 79 -14.65 -0.06 -17.72
C CYS A 79 -13.96 0.64 -18.88
N ILE A 80 -13.90 1.97 -18.81
CA ILE A 80 -13.08 2.77 -19.71
C ILE A 80 -11.59 2.46 -19.47
N GLN A 81 -10.81 2.45 -20.55
CA GLN A 81 -9.39 2.09 -20.54
C GLN A 81 -8.51 3.33 -20.38
N VAL A 82 -8.57 3.95 -19.19
CA VAL A 82 -7.79 5.15 -18.84
C VAL A 82 -7.13 4.96 -17.49
N LEU A 83 -5.84 5.26 -17.39
CA LEU A 83 -5.11 5.15 -16.13
C LEU A 83 -5.71 6.09 -15.07
N LYS A 84 -5.85 5.59 -13.84
CA LYS A 84 -6.31 6.38 -12.68
C LYS A 84 -5.14 6.61 -11.73
N SER A 85 -4.73 7.86 -11.55
CA SER A 85 -3.70 8.20 -10.57
C SER A 85 -4.19 8.02 -9.13
N PHE A 86 -3.26 7.71 -8.23
CA PHE A 86 -3.48 7.68 -6.79
C PHE A 86 -2.30 8.30 -6.04
N SER A 87 -2.57 8.78 -4.83
CA SER A 87 -1.57 9.29 -3.90
C SER A 87 -2.07 9.03 -2.49
N GLU A 88 -1.41 8.13 -1.77
CA GLU A 88 -1.87 7.67 -0.45
C GLU A 88 -0.78 7.76 0.61
N ARG A 89 -1.21 7.93 1.85
CA ARG A 89 -0.36 7.95 3.05
C ARG A 89 -0.80 6.81 3.94
N ILE A 90 -0.02 5.74 4.00
CA ILE A 90 -0.36 4.50 4.69
C ILE A 90 0.41 4.45 6.02
N PRO A 91 -0.25 4.53 7.19
CA PRO A 91 0.40 4.21 8.45
C PRO A 91 0.83 2.75 8.43
N VAL A 92 2.13 2.50 8.63
CA VAL A 92 2.71 1.16 8.56
C VAL A 92 2.82 0.55 9.94
N LEU A 93 3.52 1.24 10.84
CA LEU A 93 3.71 0.82 12.23
C LEU A 93 4.05 2.02 13.11
N SER A 94 3.93 1.81 14.42
CA SER A 94 4.34 2.73 15.47
C SER A 94 5.21 1.98 16.46
N GLY A 95 6.38 2.53 16.79
CA GLY A 95 7.32 1.86 17.69
C GLY A 95 8.77 2.32 17.49
N ALA A 96 9.58 2.11 18.52
CA ALA A 96 11.02 2.26 18.40
C ALA A 96 11.63 0.94 17.90
N GLY A 97 12.60 1.03 17.00
CA GLY A 97 13.24 -0.13 16.40
C GLY A 97 13.94 0.25 15.11
N LYS A 98 14.74 -0.68 14.58
CA LYS A 98 15.28 -0.58 13.23
C LYS A 98 14.42 -1.41 12.31
N TYR A 99 13.95 -0.82 11.23
CA TYR A 99 13.05 -1.48 10.28
C TYR A 99 13.54 -1.34 8.86
N THR A 100 13.49 -2.43 8.10
CA THR A 100 13.70 -2.43 6.65
C THR A 100 12.37 -2.58 5.95
N PHE A 101 12.02 -1.63 5.09
CA PHE A 101 10.74 -1.62 4.40
C PHE A 101 10.88 -2.18 2.99
N TRP A 102 10.05 -3.17 2.68
CA TRP A 102 9.99 -3.84 1.39
C TRP A 102 8.62 -3.62 0.76
N VAL A 103 8.57 -3.00 -0.42
CA VAL A 103 7.32 -2.79 -1.16
C VAL A 103 7.34 -3.62 -2.43
N ASN A 104 6.38 -4.54 -2.58
CA ASN A 104 6.31 -5.48 -3.71
C ASN A 104 7.65 -6.20 -3.98
N GLY A 105 8.37 -6.56 -2.92
CA GLY A 105 9.67 -7.25 -2.99
C GLY A 105 10.90 -6.35 -3.21
N LYS A 106 10.73 -5.03 -3.36
CA LYS A 106 11.84 -4.07 -3.51
C LYS A 106 12.12 -3.37 -2.17
N LYS A 107 13.38 -3.32 -1.74
CA LYS A 107 13.81 -2.52 -0.58
C LYS A 107 13.62 -1.03 -0.90
N VAL A 108 12.84 -0.34 -0.07
CA VAL A 108 12.52 1.09 -0.21
C VAL A 108 13.33 1.94 0.75
N GLY A 109 13.61 1.41 1.95
CA GLY A 109 14.39 2.14 2.94
C GLY A 109 14.68 1.32 4.17
N GLU A 110 15.61 1.83 4.96
CA GLU A 110 15.98 1.35 6.29
C GLU A 110 15.97 2.56 7.23
N LYS A 111 15.31 2.43 8.38
CA LYS A 111 15.15 3.50 9.38
C LYS A 111 15.36 2.97 10.78
#